data_AF-A0A354DM28-F1
#
_entry.id   AF-A0A354DM28-F1
#
_cell.length_a   1.000
_cell.length_b   1.000
_cell.length_c   1.000
_cell.angle_alpha   90.00
_cell.angle_beta   90.00
_cell.angle_gamma   90.00
#
_symmetry.space_group_name_H-M   'P 1'
#
loop_
_entity.id
_entity.type
_entity.pdbx_description
1 polymer ?
#
loop_
_entity_poly.entity_id
_entity_poly.type
_entity_poly.pdbx_seq_one_letter_code
_entity_poly.pdbx_strand_id
1 'polypeptide(L)' 'TREAKKSLGYVPELPQIYDELTLQEHLRMIAAMYELTDEVYEKKSKELLTLFSLNERLTDFPADFSKGMQQ' A
#
# COMPACT_ATOMS: atom_id res chain seq x y z
N THR A 1 -1.01 25.55 3.15
CA THR A 1 -2.09 24.79 2.46
C THR A 1 -1.65 23.46 1.83
N ARG A 2 -0.36 23.27 1.50
CA ARG A 2 0.18 21.97 1.01
C ARG A 2 0.73 21.08 2.14
N GLU A 3 1.34 21.68 3.17
CA GLU A 3 1.86 20.95 4.34
C GLU A 3 0.76 20.22 5.14
N ALA A 4 -0.38 20.87 5.38
CA ALA A 4 -1.49 20.25 6.11
C ALA A 4 -2.08 19.02 5.40
N LYS A 5 -1.94 18.90 4.07
CA LYS A 5 -2.39 17.71 3.34
C LYS A 5 -1.44 16.52 3.51
N LYS A 6 -0.16 16.75 3.80
CA LYS A 6 0.82 15.67 4.05
C LYS A 6 0.52 14.91 5.34
N SER A 7 -0.15 15.54 6.29
CA SER A 7 -0.54 14.95 7.57
C SER A 7 -1.96 14.36 7.58
N LEU A 8 -2.67 14.39 6.45
CA LEU A 8 -4.00 13.79 6.28
C LEU A 8 -3.91 12.55 5.38
N GLY A 9 -4.20 11.38 5.95
CA GLY A 9 -4.45 10.17 5.18
C GLY A 9 -5.89 10.16 4.68
N TYR A 10 -6.10 10.03 3.38
CA TYR A 10 -7.41 9.81 2.78
C TYR A 10 -7.53 8.36 2.35
N VAL A 11 -8.51 7.65 2.90
CA VAL A 11 -8.89 6.29 2.48
C VAL A 11 -10.23 6.40 1.75
N PRO A 12 -10.25 6.37 0.40
CA PRO A 12 -11.49 6.40 -0.35
C PRO A 12 -12.30 5.11 -0.11
N GLU A 13 -13.63 5.21 -0.16
CA GLU A 13 -14.53 4.06 -0.08
C GLU A 13 -14.27 3.03 -1.20
N LEU A 14 -13.85 3.52 -2.38
CA LEU A 14 -13.38 2.69 -3.48
C LEU A 14 -11.85 2.78 -3.56
N PRO A 15 -11.12 1.71 -3.21
CA PRO A 15 -9.68 1.69 -3.37
C PRO A 15 -9.36 1.79 -4.87
N GLN A 16 -8.54 2.78 -5.25
CA GLN A 16 -7.96 2.83 -6.59
C GLN A 16 -6.80 1.84 -6.64
N ILE A 17 -7.14 0.59 -6.96
CA ILE A 17 -6.18 -0.47 -7.23
C ILE A 17 -5.75 -0.33 -8.69
N TYR A 18 -4.45 -0.40 -8.93
CA TYR A 18 -3.91 -0.54 -10.28
C TYR A 18 -3.94 -2.02 -10.64
N ASP A 19 -4.87 -2.41 -11.50
CA ASP A 19 -5.14 -3.83 -11.80
C ASP A 19 -3.92 -4.60 -12.34
N GLU A 20 -2.94 -3.89 -12.90
CA GLU A 20 -1.73 -4.46 -13.51
C GLU A 20 -0.52 -4.53 -12.57
N LEU A 21 -0.66 -4.07 -11.32
CA LEU A 21 0.44 -4.07 -10.35
C LEU A 21 0.19 -5.10 -9.25
N THR A 22 1.22 -5.87 -8.92
CA THR A 22 1.24 -6.72 -7.73
C THR A 22 1.11 -5.89 -6.44
N LEU A 23 0.75 -6.53 -5.33
CA LEU A 23 0.73 -5.86 -4.02
C LEU A 23 2.09 -5.21 -3.69
N GLN A 24 3.20 -5.89 -3.99
CA GLN A 24 4.53 -5.34 -3.77
C GLN A 24 4.80 -4.08 -4.60
N GLU A 25 4.43 -4.09 -5.88
CA GLU A 25 4.63 -2.95 -6.78
C GLU A 25 3.80 -1.74 -6.34
N HIS A 26 2.57 -1.96 -5.86
CA HIS A 26 1.77 -0.91 -5.24
C HIS A 26 2.48 -0.27 -4.04
N LEU A 27 2.97 -1.09 -3.10
CA LEU A 27 3.65 -0.59 -1.91
C LEU A 27 4.93 0.19 -2.27
N ARG A 28 5.71 -0.31 -3.24
CA ARG A 28 6.90 0.37 -3.78
C ARG A 28 6.56 1.69 -4.45
N MET A 29 5.50 1.72 -5.25
CA MET A 29 5.04 2.94 -5.92
C MET A 29 4.62 4.01 -4.89
N ILE A 30 3.85 3.63 -3.87
CA ILE A 30 3.47 4.54 -2.78
C ILE A 30 4.73 5.05 -2.06
N ALA A 31 5.66 4.16 -1.72
CA ALA A 31 6.91 4.54 -1.07
C ALA A 31 7.72 5.55 -1.89
N ALA A 32 7.78 5.37 -3.21
CA ALA A 32 8.43 6.30 -4.13
C ALA A 32 7.71 7.67 -4.19
N MET A 33 6.37 7.69 -4.26
CA MET A 33 5.59 8.94 -4.25
C MET A 33 5.80 9.77 -2.97
N TYR A 34 6.03 9.10 -1.85
CA TYR A 34 6.29 9.72 -0.55
C TYR A 34 7.78 9.85 -0.21
N GLU A 35 8.68 9.54 -1.15
CA GLU A 35 10.14 9.63 -0.99
C GLU A 35 10.66 8.88 0.26
N LEU A 36 10.08 7.71 0.56
CA LEU A 36 10.51 6.89 1.68
C LEU A 36 11.88 6.26 1.40
N THR A 37 12.72 6.17 2.42
CA THR A 37 13.96 5.39 2.35
C THR A 37 13.64 3.89 2.34
N ASP A 38 14.54 3.06 1.79
CA ASP A 38 14.36 1.61 1.76
C ASP A 38 14.15 1.02 3.17
N GLU A 39 14.90 1.50 4.16
CA GLU A 39 14.75 1.07 5.57
C GLU A 39 13.34 1.37 6.12
N VAL A 40 12.81 2.56 5.84
CA VAL A 40 11.46 2.94 6.28
C VAL A 40 10.39 2.14 5.55
N TYR A 41 10.57 1.92 4.25
CA TYR A 41 9.69 1.10 3.43
C TYR A 41 9.65 -0.35 3.94
N GLU A 42 10.80 -1.00 4.13
CA GLU A 42 10.88 -2.39 4.58
C GLU A 42 10.24 -2.57 5.95
N LYS A 43 10.53 -1.67 6.89
CA LYS A 43 9.92 -1.71 8.23
C LYS A 43 8.40 -1.57 8.17
N LYS A 44 7.89 -0.52 7.50
CA LYS A 44 6.45 -0.24 7.43
C LYS A 44 5.68 -1.30 6.66
N SER A 45 6.20 -1.72 5.51
CA SER A 45 5.56 -2.77 4.70
C SER A 45 5.44 -4.06 5.49
N LYS A 46 6.51 -4.50 6.16
CA LYS A 46 6.49 -5.72 6.99
C LYS A 46 5.50 -5.62 8.15
N GLU A 47 5.46 -4.48 8.85
CA GLU A 47 4.50 -4.24 9.93
C GLU A 47 3.05 -4.33 9.43
N LEU A 48 2.73 -3.67 8.32
CA LEU A 48 1.37 -3.65 7.75
C LEU A 48 0.96 -5.00 7.17
N LEU A 49 1.83 -5.64 6.39
CA LEU A 49 1.57 -6.96 5.80
C LEU A 49 1.37 -8.03 6.88
N THR A 50 2.05 -7.90 8.02
CA THR A 50 1.82 -8.77 9.18
C THR A 50 0.49 -8.47 9.85
N LEU A 51 0.17 -7.19 10.09
CA LEU A 51 -1.08 -6.77 10.69
C LEU A 51 -2.31 -7.27 9.91
N PHE A 52 -2.23 -7.21 8.57
CA PHE A 52 -3.31 -7.62 7.68
C PHE A 52 -3.19 -9.05 7.16
N SER A 53 -2.19 -9.82 7.63
CA SER A 53 -1.95 -11.21 7.19
C SER A 53 -1.80 -11.38 5.66
N LEU A 54 -1.12 -10.42 5.01
CA LEU A 54 -0.88 -10.36 3.57
C LEU A 54 0.58 -10.69 3.16
N ASN A 55 1.44 -11.09 4.10
CA ASN A 55 2.86 -11.35 3.84
C ASN A 55 3.12 -12.34 2.67
N GLU A 56 2.28 -13.37 2.54
CA GLU A 56 2.41 -14.40 1.50
C GLU A 56 1.77 -14.01 0.16
N ARG A 57 1.22 -12.79 0.06
CA ARG A 57 0.41 -12.31 -1.08
C ARG A 57 1.10 -11.19 -1.87
N LEU A 58 2.38 -10.96 -1.62
CA LEU A 58 3.15 -9.85 -2.20
C LEU A 58 3.18 -9.87 -3.74
N THR A 59 3.19 -11.06 -4.33
CA THR A 59 3.24 -11.27 -5.79
C THR A 59 1.86 -11.36 -6.44
N ASP A 60 0.80 -11.34 -5.64
CA ASP A 60 -0.57 -11.45 -6.15
C ASP A 60 -1.05 -10.05 -6.60
N PHE A 61 -1.95 -10.02 -7.57
CA PHE A 61 -2.60 -8.79 -8.02
C PHE A 61 -3.74 -8.43 -7.06
N PRO A 62 -3.78 -7.21 -6.49
CA PRO A 62 -4.87 -6.83 -5.59
C PRO A 62 -6.24 -6.78 -6.27
N ALA A 63 -6.31 -6.79 -7.60
CA ALA A 63 -7.56 -6.99 -8.35
C ALA A 63 -8.24 -8.33 -8.03
N ASP A 64 -7.45 -9.37 -7.71
CA ASP A 64 -7.95 -10.71 -7.37
C ASP A 64 -8.30 -10.86 -5.87
N PHE A 65 -8.05 -9.82 -5.07
CA PHE A 65 -8.30 -9.86 -3.64
C PHE A 65 -9.80 -9.78 -3.33
N SER A 66 -10.19 -10.39 -2.21
CA SER A 66 -11.54 -10.16 -1.67
C SER A 66 -11.74 -8.68 -1.33
N LYS A 67 -12.98 -8.21 -1.34
CA LYS A 67 -13.29 -6.81 -0.98
C LYS A 67 -12.69 -6.38 0.37
N GLY A 68 -12.58 -7.30 1.34
CA GLY A 68 -12.00 -6.98 2.66
C GLY A 68 -10.47 -6.89 2.66
N MET A 69 -9.80 -7.52 1.68
CA MET A 69 -8.35 -7.41 1.49
C MET A 69 -7.96 -6.19 0.64
N GLN A 70 -8.89 -5.72 -0.18
CA GLN A 70 -8.73 -4.51 -1.00
C GLN A 70 -8.86 -3.21 -0.19
N GLN A 71 -9.52 -3.27 0.97
CA GLN A 71 -9.76 -2.15 1.90
C GLN A 71 -8.66 -2.09 2.97
#